data_AF-R4U1H7-F1
#
_entry.id   AF-R4U1H7-F1
#
_cell.length_a   1.000
_cell.length_b   1.000
_cell.length_c   1.000
_cell.angle_alpha   90.00
_cell.angle_beta   90.00
_cell.angle_gamma   90.00
#
_symmetry.space_group_name_H-M   'P 1'
#
loop_
_entity.id
_entity.type
_entity.pdbx_description
1 polymer ?
#
loop_
_entity_poly.entity_id
_entity_poly.type
_entity_poly.pdbx_seq_one_letter_code
_entity_poly.pdbx_strand_id
1 'polypeptide(L)' 'GQFCGGEAQCGFWREVSVGGGVFSLRESRSAQQKGNVVEDENNILQDGTLIDLCGATLLWRSAEGLAKSP' A
#
# COMPACT_ATOMS: atom_id res chain seq x y z
N GLY A 1 2.86 -3.53 -17.13
CA GLY A 1 3.01 -4.74 -17.96
C GLY A 1 1.63 -5.18 -18.39
N GLN A 2 1.47 -5.69 -19.60
CA GLN A 2 0.16 -6.10 -20.12
C GLN A 2 -0.20 -7.48 -19.57
N PHE A 3 -1.40 -7.63 -19.00
CA PHE A 3 -1.90 -8.92 -18.49
C PHE A 3 -3.33 -9.19 -18.98
N CYS A 4 -3.75 -10.45 -18.89
CA CYS A 4 -5.12 -10.86 -19.19
C CYS A 4 -6.10 -10.12 -18.26
N GLY A 5 -6.74 -9.06 -18.76
CA GLY A 5 -7.63 -8.18 -17.99
C GLY A 5 -7.39 -6.69 -18.20
N GLY A 6 -6.30 -6.27 -18.86
CA GLY A 6 -6.04 -4.87 -19.21
C GLY A 6 -4.61 -4.41 -18.91
N GLU A 7 -4.42 -3.09 -18.82
CA GLU A 7 -3.15 -2.50 -18.38
C GLU A 7 -3.02 -2.51 -16.86
N ALA A 8 -1.87 -2.99 -16.36
CA ALA A 8 -1.49 -2.78 -14.96
C ALA A 8 -1.15 -1.32 -14.73
N GLN A 9 -1.92 -0.63 -13.91
CA GLN A 9 -1.41 0.56 -13.24
C GLN A 9 -0.75 0.14 -11.94
N CYS A 10 0.54 0.45 -11.80
CA CYS A 10 1.27 0.22 -10.57
C CYS A 10 0.77 1.21 -9.51
N GLY A 11 0.35 0.70 -8.36
CA GLY A 11 0.01 1.56 -7.22
C GLY A 11 1.24 2.30 -6.68
N PHE A 12 1.01 3.43 -6.01
CA PHE A 12 2.05 4.16 -5.30
C PHE A 12 2.22 3.60 -3.88
N TRP A 13 3.45 3.58 -3.40
CA TRP A 13 3.70 3.35 -1.97
C TRP A 13 3.32 4.60 -1.17
N ARG A 14 2.64 4.37 -0.05
CA ARG A 14 2.29 5.39 0.93
C ARG A 14 2.85 5.02 2.29
N GLU A 15 3.13 6.04 3.10
CA GLU A 15 3.46 5.86 4.51
C GLU A 15 2.20 6.05 5.35
N VAL A 16 1.97 5.17 6.31
CA VAL A 16 0.84 5.26 7.25
C VAL A 16 1.37 5.55 8.65
N SER A 17 0.88 6.63 9.25
CA SER A 17 1.24 7.01 10.62
C SER A 17 0.58 6.10 11.67
N VAL A 18 1.04 6.18 12.93
CA VAL A 18 0.43 5.47 14.07
C VAL A 18 -1.06 5.80 14.23
N GLY A 19 -1.46 7.06 13.97
CA GLY A 19 -2.85 7.50 14.01
C GLY A 19 -3.67 7.17 12.75
N GLY A 20 -3.09 6.45 11.78
CA GLY A 20 -3.76 6.05 10.54
C GLY A 20 -3.77 7.08 9.42
N GLY A 21 -3.15 8.26 9.61
CA GLY A 21 -2.98 9.24 8.53
C GLY A 21 -2.09 8.72 7.40
N VAL A 22 -2.44 9.05 6.15
CA VAL A 22 -1.75 8.62 4.92
C VAL A 22 -0.86 9.74 4.39
N PHE A 23 0.37 9.38 4.02
CA PHE A 23 1.40 10.31 3.56
C PHE A 23 2.10 9.79 2.31
N SER A 24 2.65 10.70 1.50
CA SER A 24 3.65 10.36 0.51
C SER A 24 4.89 9.77 1.19
N LEU A 25 5.73 9.05 0.42
CA LEU A 25 7.02 8.63 0.93
C LEU A 25 7.89 9.82 1.34
N ARG A 26 8.77 9.57 2.32
CA ARG A 26 9.89 10.47 2.66
C ARG A 26 10.96 10.41 1.58
N GLU A 27 11.90 11.37 1.61
CA GLU A 27 13.04 11.41 0.69
C GLU A 27 13.88 10.11 0.72
N SER A 28 14.08 9.56 1.92
CA SER A 28 14.67 8.23 2.12
C SER A 28 13.92 7.50 3.23
N ARG A 29 13.99 6.16 3.24
CA ARG A 29 13.21 5.29 4.13
C ARG A 29 13.26 5.69 5.61
N SER A 30 14.39 6.21 6.08
CA SER A 30 14.62 6.56 7.49
C SER A 30 14.74 8.06 7.73
N ALA A 31 14.48 8.91 6.73
CA ALA A 31 14.55 10.38 6.89
C ALA A 31 13.62 10.84 8.02
N GLN A 32 14.03 11.84 8.81
CA GLN A 32 13.21 12.34 9.92
C GLN A 32 11.99 13.13 9.43
N GLN A 33 12.12 13.78 8.28
CA GLN A 33 11.06 14.57 7.68
C GLN A 33 10.00 13.66 7.05
N LYS A 34 8.76 13.74 7.55
CA LYS A 34 7.62 13.05 6.95
C LYS A 34 7.31 13.60 5.56
N GLY A 35 6.69 12.77 4.73
CA GLY A 35 6.12 13.18 3.45
C GLY A 35 4.88 14.09 3.60
N ASN A 36 4.31 14.46 2.46
CA ASN A 36 3.09 15.28 2.40
C ASN A 36 1.86 14.44 2.76
N VAL A 37 0.87 15.05 3.41
CA VAL A 37 -0.44 14.41 3.65
C VAL A 37 -1.10 14.14 2.30
N VAL A 38 -1.75 12.97 2.18
CA VAL A 38 -2.58 12.60 1.03
C VAL A 38 -4.02 12.52 1.51
N GLU A 39 -4.80 13.58 1.26
CA GLU A 39 -6.14 13.73 1.84
C GLU A 39 -7.22 12.90 1.12
N ASP A 40 -6.95 12.50 -0.12
CA ASP A 40 -7.85 11.73 -0.98
C ASP A 40 -7.70 10.21 -0.84
N GLU A 41 -6.77 9.74 0.01
CA GLU A 41 -6.54 8.33 0.29
C GLU A 41 -6.80 8.00 1.77
N ASN A 42 -7.11 6.73 2.06
CA ASN A 42 -7.36 6.23 3.42
C ASN A 42 -6.54 4.95 3.70
N ASN A 43 -6.51 4.53 4.96
CA ASN A 43 -5.75 3.36 5.42
C ASN A 43 -6.57 2.05 5.44
N ILE A 44 -7.73 1.99 4.76
CA ILE A 44 -8.53 0.77 4.67
C ILE A 44 -7.86 -0.19 3.69
N LEU A 45 -7.47 -1.36 4.18
CA LEU A 45 -6.83 -2.39 3.34
C LEU A 45 -7.82 -2.98 2.35
N GLN A 46 -7.40 -3.06 1.09
CA GLN A 46 -8.14 -3.69 -0.01
C GLN A 46 -7.54 -5.06 -0.32
N ASP A 47 -8.31 -5.99 -0.89
CA ASP A 47 -7.74 -7.29 -1.30
C ASP A 47 -6.54 -7.06 -2.23
N GLY A 48 -5.39 -7.63 -1.88
CA GLY A 48 -4.16 -7.44 -2.63
C GLY A 48 -3.26 -6.29 -2.16
N THR A 49 -3.63 -5.54 -1.11
CA THR A 49 -2.75 -4.50 -0.54
C THR A 49 -1.41 -5.08 -0.10
N LEU A 50 -0.32 -4.45 -0.52
CA LEU A 50 1.03 -4.76 -0.04
C LEU A 50 1.38 -3.88 1.16
N ILE A 51 1.98 -4.49 2.19
CA ILE A 51 2.40 -3.80 3.41
C ILE A 51 3.89 -4.07 3.62
N ASP A 52 4.70 -3.01 3.56
CA ASP A 52 6.14 -3.08 3.78
C ASP A 52 6.46 -2.79 5.26
N LEU A 53 7.13 -3.74 5.92
CA LEU A 53 7.53 -3.68 7.34
C LEU A 53 9.04 -3.53 7.52
N CYS A 54 9.75 -2.97 6.54
CA CYS A 54 11.19 -2.70 6.58
C CYS A 54 12.05 -3.96 6.83
N GLY A 55 11.77 -5.00 6.05
CA GLY A 55 12.50 -6.28 6.09
C GLY A 55 11.67 -7.46 5.60
N ALA A 56 10.35 -7.30 5.63
CA ALA A 56 9.39 -8.19 5.02
C ALA A 56 8.28 -7.38 4.34
N THR A 57 7.67 -7.97 3.30
CA THR A 57 6.46 -7.43 2.66
C THR A 57 5.34 -8.44 2.85
N LEU A 58 4.22 -7.99 3.42
CA LEU A 58 3.00 -8.78 3.55
C LEU A 58 2.08 -8.50 2.36
N LEU A 59 1.36 -9.54 1.91
CA LEU A 59 0.21 -9.42 1.02
C LEU A 59 -1.06 -9.58 1.85
N TRP A 60 -1.84 -8.52 1.97
CA TRP A 60 -3.15 -8.60 2.60
C TRP A 60 -4.18 -9.21 1.65
N ARG A 61 -4.94 -10.18 2.15
CA ARG A 61 -6.11 -10.75 1.45
C ARG A 61 -7.32 -10.64 2.36
N SER A 62 -8.42 -10.14 1.82
CA SER A 62 -9.75 -10.29 2.38
C SER A 62 -10.11 -11.78 2.51
N ALA A 63 -11.03 -12.12 3.41
CA ALA A 63 -11.48 -13.50 3.56
C ALA A 63 -12.07 -14.06 2.25
N GLU A 64 -12.84 -13.25 1.52
CA GLU A 64 -13.41 -13.61 0.23
C GLU A 64 -12.32 -13.82 -0.83
N GLY A 65 -11.38 -12.88 -0.94
CA GLY A 65 -10.27 -12.99 -1.87
C GLY A 65 -9.42 -14.22 -1.57
N LEU A 66 -9.11 -14.48 -0.30
CA LEU A 66 -8.38 -15.68 0.11
C LEU A 66 -9.12 -16.96 -0.32
N ALA A 67 -10.43 -17.06 -0.06
CA ALA A 67 -11.25 -18.22 -0.45
C ALA A 67 -11.35 -18.44 -1.97
N LYS A 68 -11.23 -17.36 -2.76
CA LYS A 68 -11.24 -17.40 -4.24
C LYS A 68 -9.84 -17.45 -4.86
N SER A 69 -8.79 -17.58 -4.04
CA SER A 69 -7.43 -17.71 -4.54
C SER A 69 -7.27 -19.04 -5.29
N PRO A 70 -6.41 -19.09 -6.33
CA PRO A 70 -6.05 -20.35 -6.99
C PRO A 70 -5.52 -21.40 -6.01
#